data_AF-A0A842S6Q3-F1
#
_entry.id   AF-A0A842S6Q3-F1
#
_cell.length_a   1.000
_cell.length_b   1.000
_cell.length_c   1.000
_cell.angle_alpha   90.00
_cell.angle_beta   90.00
_cell.angle_gamma   90.00
#
_symmetry.space_group_name_H-M   'P 1'
#
loop_
_entity.id
_entity.type
_entity.pdbx_description
1 polymer ?
#
loop_
_entity_poly.entity_id
_entity_poly.type
_entity_poly.pdbx_seq_one_letter_code
_entity_poly.pdbx_strand_id
1 'polypeptide(L)'
;MGFVCSIFLISFFGFISHYWYRKYGLAKGKLAWISYYLLIVIGFILLLDLLIYLGLLDFLIPLFNYFPWINIDNGKDFMWNSFIIFGIDWNISYNDSGLYYFAILNFLSYPVWFMFFKDLSRKFFGGNKHRPYQKGISYLITSPSRNDNTDKNGIKIPEKA
;
A
#
# COMPACT_ATOMS: atom_id res chain seq x y z
N MET A 1 -15.44 2.53 -5.32
CA MET A 1 -15.56 3.20 -4.00
C MET A 1 -14.23 3.84 -3.65
N GLY A 2 -14.16 5.17 -3.53
CA GLY A 2 -12.93 5.92 -3.26
C GLY A 2 -12.24 5.45 -1.99
N PHE A 3 -13.01 5.17 -0.93
CA PHE A 3 -12.51 4.52 0.28
C PHE A 3 -11.80 3.19 0.02
N VAL A 4 -12.35 2.35 -0.87
CA VAL A 4 -11.73 1.06 -1.24
C VAL A 4 -10.45 1.30 -2.03
N CYS A 5 -10.43 2.26 -2.96
CA CYS A 5 -9.21 2.64 -3.67
C CYS A 5 -8.12 3.12 -2.71
N SER A 6 -8.47 3.94 -1.73
CA SER A 6 -7.55 4.43 -0.70
C SER A 6 -7.04 3.29 0.19
N ILE A 7 -7.90 2.35 0.59
CA ILE A 7 -7.48 1.13 1.32
C ILE A 7 -6.50 0.31 0.48
N PHE A 8 -6.76 0.12 -0.82
CA PHE A 8 -5.84 -0.58 -1.72
C PHE A 8 -4.50 0.14 -1.84
N LEU A 9 -4.50 1.46 -2.00
CA LEU A 9 -3.26 2.26 -2.08
C LEU A 9 -2.47 2.19 -0.77
N ILE A 10 -3.13 2.36 0.38
CA ILE A 10 -2.52 2.24 1.71
C ILE A 10 -1.91 0.85 1.89
N SER A 11 -2.65 -0.19 1.50
CA SER A 11 -2.20 -1.59 1.56
C SER A 11 -0.97 -1.81 0.69
N PHE A 12 -0.96 -1.27 -0.54
CA PHE A 12 0.15 -1.36 -1.47
C PHE A 12 1.40 -0.63 -0.95
N PHE A 13 1.26 0.61 -0.47
CA PHE A 13 2.37 1.37 0.12
C PHE A 13 2.88 0.74 1.41
N GLY A 14 1.99 0.18 2.23
CA GLY A 14 2.35 -0.64 3.39
C GLY A 14 3.17 -1.86 2.97
N PHE A 15 2.76 -2.57 1.91
CA PHE A 15 3.48 -3.72 1.39
C PHE A 15 4.85 -3.38 0.80
N ILE A 16 5.03 -2.20 0.20
CA ILE A 16 6.31 -1.77 -0.37
C ILE A 16 7.25 -1.16 0.69
N SER A 17 6.74 -0.86 1.89
CA SER A 17 7.51 -0.21 2.96
C SER A 17 8.89 -0.84 3.21
N HIS A 18 8.99 -2.17 3.36
CA HIS A 18 10.28 -2.82 3.64
C HIS A 18 11.17 -2.96 2.40
N TYR A 19 10.58 -2.97 1.20
CA TYR A 19 11.34 -2.92 -0.05
C TYR A 19 12.08 -1.58 -0.19
N TRP A 20 11.38 -0.46 0.01
CA TRP A 20 12.00 0.88 0.00
C TRP A 20 12.94 1.10 1.18
N TYR A 21 12.63 0.54 2.35
CA TYR A 21 13.56 0.55 3.48
C TYR A 21 14.90 -0.10 3.11
N ARG A 22 14.90 -1.26 2.46
CA ARG A 22 16.14 -1.95 2.08
C ARG A 22 16.96 -1.15 1.06
N LYS A 23 16.29 -0.41 0.17
CA LYS A 23 16.92 0.38 -0.88
C LYS A 23 17.43 1.74 -0.41
N TYR A 24 16.71 2.42 0.48
CA TYR A 24 16.95 3.83 0.86
C TYR A 24 17.09 4.08 2.37
N GLY A 25 16.63 3.15 3.21
CA GLY A 25 16.45 3.37 4.65
C GLY A 25 17.57 2.86 5.55
N LEU A 26 18.61 2.21 5.00
CA LEU A 26 19.72 1.65 5.79
C LEU A 26 20.55 2.73 6.52
N ALA A 27 20.62 3.95 5.99
CA ALA A 27 21.47 5.03 6.53
C ALA A 27 20.88 5.80 7.73
N LYS A 28 19.55 5.76 7.96
CA LYS A 28 18.87 6.66 8.93
C LYS A 28 18.27 5.98 10.18
N GLY A 29 18.61 4.70 10.41
CA GLY A 29 18.06 3.95 11.54
C GLY A 29 16.65 3.40 11.26
N LYS A 30 16.46 2.13 11.59
CA LYS A 30 15.32 1.31 11.14
C LYS A 30 13.95 1.82 11.57
N LEU A 31 13.81 2.26 12.82
CA LEU A 31 12.50 2.60 13.38
C LEU A 31 12.00 3.97 12.89
N ALA A 32 12.92 4.94 12.77
CA ALA A 32 12.61 6.30 12.38
C ALA A 32 12.13 6.36 10.92
N TRP A 33 12.82 5.68 10.00
CA TRP A 33 12.43 5.68 8.58
C TRP A 33 11.02 5.14 8.36
N ILE A 34 10.69 4.01 8.99
CA ILE A 34 9.36 3.39 8.85
C ILE A 34 8.28 4.29 9.46
N SER A 35 8.58 4.98 10.57
CA SER A 35 7.64 5.91 11.20
C SER A 35 7.35 7.12 10.31
N TYR A 36 8.39 7.76 9.75
CA TYR A 36 8.21 8.89 8.82
C TYR A 36 7.46 8.47 7.56
N TYR A 37 7.79 7.30 7.02
CA TYR A 37 7.11 6.76 5.85
C TYR A 37 5.62 6.51 6.10
N LEU A 38 5.27 5.96 7.27
CA LEU A 38 3.89 5.77 7.70
C LEU A 38 3.14 7.10 7.79
N LEU A 39 3.73 8.11 8.44
CA LEU A 39 3.11 9.43 8.60
C LEU A 39 2.88 10.11 7.25
N ILE A 40 3.85 10.04 6.34
CA ILE A 40 3.73 10.65 5.01
C ILE A 40 2.62 9.96 4.21
N VAL A 41 2.62 8.62 4.14
CA VAL A 41 1.64 7.88 3.31
C VAL A 41 0.23 8.02 3.87
N ILE A 42 0.03 7.73 5.16
CA ILE A 42 -1.30 7.79 5.76
C ILE A 42 -1.78 9.23 5.84
N GLY A 43 -0.91 10.14 6.27
CA GLY A 43 -1.26 11.55 6.38
C GLY A 43 -1.68 12.15 5.05
N PHE A 44 -0.94 11.84 3.97
CA PHE A 44 -1.29 12.31 2.62
C PHE A 44 -2.61 11.73 2.13
N ILE A 45 -2.81 10.41 2.24
CA ILE A 45 -4.05 9.77 1.74
C ILE A 45 -5.26 10.20 2.57
N LEU A 46 -5.14 10.25 3.89
CA LEU A 46 -6.22 10.69 4.77
C LEU A 46 -6.59 12.15 4.50
N LEU A 47 -5.59 13.02 4.36
CA LEU A 47 -5.81 14.42 4.02
C LEU A 47 -6.55 14.52 2.68
N LEU A 48 -6.06 13.87 1.63
CA LEU A 48 -6.66 13.87 0.30
C LEU A 48 -8.13 13.42 0.35
N ASP A 49 -8.39 12.28 0.99
CA ASP A 49 -9.76 11.74 1.09
C ASP A 49 -10.69 12.66 1.89
N LEU A 50 -10.18 13.31 2.94
CA LEU A 50 -10.94 14.28 3.72
C LEU A 50 -11.27 15.52 2.89
N LEU A 51 -10.31 16.01 2.08
CA LEU A 51 -10.55 17.11 1.15
C LEU A 51 -11.61 16.77 0.09
N ILE A 52 -11.57 15.54 -0.46
CA ILE A 52 -12.61 15.06 -1.38
C ILE A 52 -13.96 14.98 -0.65
N TYR A 53 -14.00 14.37 0.53
CA TYR A 53 -15.24 14.12 1.26
C TYR A 53 -15.91 15.40 1.77
N LEU A 54 -15.12 16.44 2.08
CA LEU A 54 -15.62 17.78 2.42
C LEU A 54 -16.01 18.62 1.20
N GLY A 55 -15.77 18.14 -0.01
CA GLY A 55 -16.05 18.86 -1.25
C GLY A 55 -15.04 19.96 -1.60
N LEU A 56 -13.89 20.02 -0.90
CA LEU A 56 -12.84 21.01 -1.19
C LEU A 56 -12.16 20.77 -2.55
N LEU A 57 -12.24 19.54 -3.06
CA LEU A 57 -11.75 19.16 -4.38
C LEU A 57 -12.86 19.05 -5.43
N ASP A 58 -14.08 19.51 -5.13
CA ASP A 58 -15.21 19.45 -6.08
C ASP A 58 -14.93 20.23 -7.38
N PHE A 59 -14.04 21.23 -7.32
CA PHE A 59 -13.59 21.96 -8.52
C PHE A 59 -12.88 21.07 -9.56
N LEU A 60 -12.40 19.88 -9.18
CA LEU A 60 -11.79 18.91 -10.10
C LEU A 60 -12.81 17.99 -10.77
N ILE A 61 -14.05 17.92 -10.26
CA ILE A 61 -15.10 17.04 -10.80
C ILE A 61 -15.41 17.30 -12.28
N PRO A 62 -15.46 18.57 -12.77
CA PRO A 62 -15.67 18.84 -14.19
C PRO A 62 -14.63 18.20 -15.12
N LEU A 63 -13.39 17.98 -14.65
CA LEU A 63 -12.37 17.27 -15.44
C LEU A 63 -12.72 15.78 -15.63
N PHE A 64 -13.29 15.16 -14.60
CA PHE A 64 -13.70 13.75 -14.66
C PHE A 64 -14.99 13.58 -15.48
N ASN A 65 -15.93 14.51 -15.36
CA ASN A 65 -17.18 14.50 -16.13
C ASN A 65 -17.00 14.85 -17.63
N TYR A 66 -15.77 15.07 -18.10
CA TYR A 66 -15.49 15.15 -19.54
C TYR A 66 -15.75 13.81 -20.25
N PHE A 67 -15.62 12.70 -19.53
CA PHE A 67 -15.94 11.39 -20.05
C PHE A 67 -17.45 11.16 -20.03
N PRO A 68 -18.05 10.70 -21.15
CA PRO A 68 -19.51 10.69 -21.31
C PRO A 68 -20.24 9.66 -20.43
N TRP A 69 -19.51 8.70 -19.84
CA TRP A 69 -20.05 7.70 -18.91
C TRP A 69 -19.81 8.05 -17.43
N ILE A 70 -19.11 9.16 -17.15
CA ILE A 70 -18.84 9.61 -15.79
C ILE A 70 -19.83 10.71 -15.45
N ASN A 71 -20.65 10.48 -14.43
CA ASN A 71 -21.54 11.49 -13.86
C ASN A 71 -21.33 11.54 -12.34
N ILE A 72 -20.41 12.40 -11.91
CA ILE A 72 -20.13 12.64 -10.49
C ILE A 72 -20.70 14.01 -10.13
N ASP A 73 -21.57 14.05 -9.12
CA ASP A 73 -22.17 15.31 -8.65
C ASP A 73 -21.33 15.98 -7.55
N ASN A 74 -20.67 15.19 -6.71
CA ASN A 74 -19.90 15.67 -5.56
C ASN A 74 -18.73 14.72 -5.21
N GLY A 75 -17.70 15.21 -4.53
CA GLY A 75 -16.61 14.39 -4.01
C GLY A 75 -17.08 13.26 -3.09
N LYS A 76 -18.16 13.46 -2.33
CA LYS A 76 -18.78 12.36 -1.53
C LYS A 76 -19.30 11.23 -2.41
N ASP A 77 -19.96 11.58 -3.51
CA ASP A 77 -20.45 10.61 -4.47
C ASP A 77 -19.28 9.83 -5.09
N PHE A 78 -18.19 10.52 -5.46
CA PHE A 78 -16.98 9.86 -5.89
C PHE A 78 -16.39 8.90 -4.82
N MET A 79 -16.41 9.28 -3.55
CA MET A 79 -15.89 8.45 -2.46
C MET A 79 -16.70 7.15 -2.28
N TRP A 80 -18.00 7.16 -2.56
CA TRP A 80 -18.83 5.95 -2.52
C TRP A 80 -18.83 5.21 -3.85
N ASN A 81 -18.81 5.91 -4.99
CA ASN A 81 -18.98 5.34 -6.33
C ASN A 81 -17.73 5.47 -7.22
N SER A 82 -16.50 5.48 -6.69
CA SER A 82 -15.29 5.73 -7.52
C SER A 82 -15.06 4.81 -8.73
N PHE A 83 -15.74 3.65 -8.80
CA PHE A 83 -15.65 2.78 -9.97
C PHE A 83 -16.38 3.37 -11.19
N ILE A 84 -17.10 4.48 -11.02
CA ILE A 84 -17.70 5.26 -12.09
C ILE A 84 -16.66 5.75 -13.11
N ILE A 85 -15.40 5.96 -12.70
CA ILE A 85 -14.29 6.25 -13.62
C ILE A 85 -14.11 5.15 -14.67
N PHE A 86 -14.38 3.89 -14.29
CA PHE A 86 -14.32 2.72 -15.17
C PHE A 86 -15.68 2.38 -15.80
N GLY A 87 -16.68 3.24 -15.66
CA GLY A 87 -18.04 3.02 -16.17
C GLY A 87 -18.89 2.06 -15.33
N ILE A 88 -18.48 1.76 -14.09
CA ILE A 88 -19.25 0.89 -13.18
C ILE A 88 -19.85 1.76 -12.08
N ASP A 89 -21.15 2.01 -12.18
CA ASP A 89 -21.92 2.73 -11.17
C ASP A 89 -22.65 1.75 -10.23
N TRP A 90 -22.42 1.91 -8.93
CA TRP A 90 -23.05 1.11 -7.88
C TRP A 90 -24.32 1.78 -7.33
N ASN A 91 -24.64 2.99 -7.80
CA ASN A 91 -25.82 3.78 -7.47
C ASN A 91 -26.03 3.95 -5.95
N ILE A 92 -24.93 4.18 -5.22
CA ILE A 92 -24.96 4.39 -3.76
C ILE A 92 -25.29 5.84 -3.48
N SER A 93 -26.42 6.09 -2.83
CA SER A 93 -26.83 7.44 -2.42
C SER A 93 -26.05 7.90 -1.19
N TYR A 94 -25.20 8.91 -1.34
CA TYR A 94 -24.39 9.47 -0.25
C TYR A 94 -25.21 10.24 0.82
N ASN A 95 -26.51 10.47 0.59
CA ASN A 95 -27.41 11.17 1.52
C ASN A 95 -27.88 10.30 2.70
N ASP A 96 -27.58 9.00 2.70
CA ASP A 96 -27.88 8.14 3.84
C ASP A 96 -27.01 8.50 5.05
N SER A 97 -27.68 8.84 6.16
CA SER A 97 -27.02 9.21 7.43
C SER A 97 -26.12 8.08 7.98
N GLY A 98 -26.42 6.83 7.66
CA GLY A 98 -25.59 5.66 7.98
C GLY A 98 -24.19 5.72 7.36
N LEU A 99 -24.06 6.27 6.15
CA LEU A 99 -22.79 6.32 5.42
C LEU A 99 -21.77 7.23 6.08
N TYR A 100 -22.21 8.26 6.82
CA TYR A 100 -21.29 9.11 7.56
C TYR A 100 -20.51 8.33 8.65
N TYR A 101 -21.19 7.45 9.38
CA TYR A 101 -20.55 6.59 10.38
C TYR A 101 -19.58 5.61 9.71
N PHE A 102 -19.97 5.04 8.57
CA PHE A 102 -19.07 4.18 7.79
C PHE A 102 -17.85 4.94 7.26
N ALA A 103 -17.99 6.19 6.84
CA ALA A 103 -16.86 7.02 6.41
C ALA A 103 -15.85 7.21 7.55
N ILE A 104 -16.31 7.55 8.76
CA ILE A 104 -15.45 7.69 9.95
C ILE A 104 -14.73 6.37 10.26
N LEU A 105 -15.46 5.25 10.26
CA LEU A 105 -14.86 3.93 10.49
C LEU A 105 -13.81 3.60 9.42
N ASN A 106 -14.05 3.95 8.16
CA ASN A 106 -13.07 3.78 7.09
C ASN A 106 -11.81 4.62 7.34
N PHE A 107 -11.94 5.91 7.67
CA PHE A 107 -10.78 6.76 8.00
C PHE A 107 -9.97 6.20 9.17
N LEU A 108 -10.63 5.73 10.23
CA LEU A 108 -9.95 5.12 11.38
C LEU A 108 -9.29 3.78 11.04
N SER A 109 -9.74 3.09 10.00
CA SER A 109 -9.16 1.83 9.56
C SER A 109 -7.84 1.99 8.79
N TYR A 110 -7.54 3.18 8.27
CA TYR A 110 -6.37 3.43 7.42
C TYR A 110 -5.03 3.04 8.07
N PRO A 111 -4.74 3.42 9.33
CA PRO A 111 -3.55 2.97 10.02
C PRO A 111 -3.48 1.45 10.23
N VAL A 112 -4.63 0.80 10.47
CA VAL A 112 -4.70 -0.64 10.68
C VAL A 112 -4.30 -1.38 9.41
N TRP A 113 -4.85 -0.98 8.26
CA TRP A 113 -4.51 -1.56 6.96
C TRP A 113 -3.03 -1.37 6.62
N PHE A 114 -2.50 -0.16 6.83
CA PHE A 114 -1.07 0.10 6.60
C PHE A 114 -0.20 -0.80 7.48
N MET A 115 -0.50 -0.90 8.77
CA MET A 115 0.29 -1.71 9.71
C MET A 115 0.23 -3.20 9.36
N PHE A 116 -0.94 -3.71 8.98
CA PHE A 116 -1.11 -5.09 8.54
C PHE A 116 -0.23 -5.42 7.33
N PHE A 117 -0.31 -4.60 6.27
CA PHE A 117 0.49 -4.83 5.06
C PHE A 117 1.97 -4.54 5.23
N LYS A 118 2.35 -3.62 6.12
CA LYS A 118 3.74 -3.42 6.55
C LYS A 118 4.30 -4.67 7.22
N ASP A 119 3.52 -5.35 8.04
CA ASP A 119 3.95 -6.60 8.67
C ASP A 119 4.04 -7.75 7.66
N LEU A 120 3.16 -7.77 6.67
CA LEU A 120 3.23 -8.69 5.52
C LEU A 120 4.50 -8.41 4.68
N SER A 121 4.77 -7.14 4.38
CA SER A 121 6.01 -6.66 3.74
C SER A 121 7.25 -7.18 4.44
N ARG A 122 7.29 -7.06 5.77
CA ARG A 122 8.41 -7.53 6.60
C ARG A 122 8.65 -9.04 6.45
N LYS A 123 7.57 -9.84 6.41
CA LYS A 123 7.68 -11.30 6.20
C LYS A 123 8.18 -11.64 4.80
N PHE A 124 7.75 -10.87 3.80
CA PHE A 124 8.09 -11.13 2.40
C PHE A 124 9.51 -10.68 2.02
N PHE A 125 9.89 -9.45 2.36
CA PHE A 125 11.17 -8.84 1.99
C PHE A 125 12.28 -9.04 3.04
N GLY A 126 11.92 -9.46 4.25
CA GLY A 126 12.84 -9.58 5.38
C GLY A 126 13.04 -8.24 6.09
N GLY A 127 13.60 -8.31 7.31
CA GLY A 127 13.83 -7.12 8.13
C GLY A 127 13.42 -7.33 9.59
N ASN A 128 14.12 -8.21 10.31
CA ASN A 128 13.88 -8.41 11.73
C ASN A 128 14.69 -7.43 12.61
N LYS A 129 14.22 -7.09 13.81
CA LYS A 129 14.84 -6.09 14.72
C LYS A 129 16.23 -6.54 15.21
N HIS A 130 16.46 -7.85 15.25
CA HIS A 130 17.69 -8.48 15.76
C HIS A 130 18.54 -9.18 14.70
N ARG A 131 18.07 -9.28 13.45
CA ARG A 131 18.81 -9.93 12.35
C ARG A 131 18.54 -9.22 11.02
N PRO A 132 19.34 -8.20 10.65
CA PRO A 132 19.17 -7.45 9.40
C PRO A 132 19.39 -8.30 8.13
N TYR A 133 19.97 -9.51 8.28
CA TYR A 133 20.26 -10.44 7.19
C TYR A 133 19.25 -11.61 7.05
N GLN A 134 18.16 -11.60 7.83
CA GLN A 134 17.12 -12.62 7.69
C GLN A 134 16.30 -12.32 6.43
N LYS A 135 16.83 -12.85 5.34
CA LYS A 135 16.24 -12.95 4.01
C LYS A 135 14.79 -13.45 4.13
N GLY A 136 13.83 -12.61 3.71
CA GLY A 136 12.40 -12.97 3.71
C GLY A 136 12.08 -14.02 2.65
N ILE A 137 10.80 -14.38 2.52
CA ILE A 137 10.32 -15.39 1.55
C ILE A 137 10.78 -15.06 0.12
N SER A 138 10.83 -13.77 -0.24
CA SER A 138 11.36 -13.32 -1.53
C SER A 138 12.74 -13.88 -1.86
N TYR A 139 13.60 -14.09 -0.87
CA TYR A 139 14.93 -14.66 -1.08
C TYR A 139 14.91 -16.15 -1.43
N LEU A 140 13.95 -16.93 -0.92
CA LEU A 140 13.82 -18.35 -1.32
C LEU A 140 13.41 -18.47 -2.80
N ILE A 141 12.68 -17.49 -3.31
CA ILE A 141 12.22 -17.44 -4.69
C ILE A 141 13.31 -16.88 -5.63
N THR A 142 14.11 -15.92 -5.16
CA THR A 142 15.16 -15.26 -5.97
C THR A 142 16.56 -15.80 -5.75
N SER A 143 16.81 -16.62 -4.74
CA SER A 143 18.12 -17.26 -4.62
C SER A 143 18.24 -18.25 -5.77
N PRO A 144 19.27 -18.13 -6.63
CA PRO A 144 19.53 -19.19 -7.60
C PRO A 144 19.70 -20.48 -6.80
N SER A 145 18.99 -21.54 -7.22
CA SER A 145 19.20 -22.88 -6.69
C SER A 145 20.71 -23.11 -6.68
N ARG A 146 21.29 -23.14 -5.48
CA ARG A 146 22.71 -23.36 -5.33
C ARG A 146 22.92 -24.80 -5.81
N ASN A 147 23.53 -24.97 -6.97
CA ASN A 147 24.06 -26.27 -7.35
C ASN A 147 25.07 -26.66 -6.25
N ASP A 148 24.67 -27.60 -5.40
CA ASP A 148 25.41 -28.10 -4.26
C ASP A 148 26.61 -28.98 -4.69
N ASN A 149 27.53 -28.40 -5.46
CA ASN A 149 28.84 -29.00 -5.76
C ASN A 149 29.98 -28.03 -5.42
N THR A 150 29.84 -27.25 -4.35
CA THR A 150 30.96 -26.52 -3.76
C THR A 150 30.99 -26.75 -2.27
N ASP A 151 31.77 -27.74 -1.90
CA ASP A 151 32.12 -28.03 -0.52
C ASP A 151 32.83 -26.80 0.10
N LYS A 152 32.61 -26.58 1.39
CA LYS A 152 32.84 -25.31 2.10
C LYS A 152 34.29 -24.81 2.14
N ASN A 153 35.24 -25.53 1.54
CA ASN A 153 36.66 -25.19 1.56
C ASN A 153 37.29 -24.93 0.16
N GLY A 154 36.51 -24.81 -0.92
CA GLY A 154 37.06 -24.42 -2.23
C GLY A 154 38.04 -25.43 -2.83
N ILE A 155 37.96 -26.71 -2.44
CA ILE A 155 38.76 -27.78 -3.02
C ILE A 155 37.88 -28.49 -4.07
N LYS A 156 38.31 -28.45 -5.33
CA LYS A 156 37.74 -29.29 -6.38
C LYS A 156 38.10 -30.75 -6.09
N ILE A 157 37.10 -31.58 -5.82
CA ILE A 157 37.27 -33.03 -5.75
C ILE A 157 37.54 -33.50 -7.19
N PRO A 158 38.67 -34.17 -7.49
CA PRO A 158 38.91 -34.69 -8.82
C PRO A 158 37.94 -35.82 -9.10
N GLU A 159 37.37 -35.82 -10.32
CA GLU A 159 36.58 -36.93 -10.84
C GLU A 159 37.42 -38.21 -10.81
N LYS A 160 36.89 -39.25 -10.18
CA LYS A 160 37.46 -40.60 -10.29
C LYS A 160 37.22 -41.09 -11.71
N ALA A 161 38.31 -41.42 -12.40
CA ALA A 161 38.33 -42.17 -13.64
C ALA A 161 37.77 -43.59 -13.45
#